data_AF-A0A7H1DT54-F1
#
_entry.id   AF-A0A7H1DT54-F1
#
_cell.length_a   1.000
_cell.length_b   1.000
_cell.length_c   1.000
_cell.angle_alpha   90.00
_cell.angle_beta   90.00
_cell.angle_gamma   90.00
#
_symmetry.space_group_name_H-M   'P 1'
#
loop_
_entity.id
_entity.type
_entity.pdbx_description
1 polymer ?
#
loop_
_entity_poly.entity_id
_entity_poly.type
_entity_poly.pdbx_seq_one_letter_code
_entity_poly.pdbx_strand_id
1 'polypeptide(L)'
;MERVIYSKSGGCGLILDENEREEDFILPMGVQLHGNELNPGDYTTLDGMFSEKLRFVGIMTDSEHVEMVFHAGDDADLFESKKYYYIFYWLTENRIANSYAPRTVRDFFWVGHWK
;
A
#
# COMPACT_ATOMS: atom_id res chain seq x y z
N MET A 1 -4.03 -9.71 12.53
CA MET A 1 -3.42 -9.12 11.34
C MET A 1 -1.91 -9.22 11.42
N GLU A 2 -1.32 -10.00 10.52
CA GLU A 2 0.13 -10.11 10.40
C GLU A 2 0.60 -9.15 9.30
N ARG A 3 1.35 -8.11 9.67
CA ARG A 3 2.07 -7.27 8.71
C ARG A 3 3.32 -8.04 8.29
N VAL A 4 3.44 -8.38 7.01
CA VAL A 4 4.57 -9.15 6.48
C VAL A 4 5.46 -8.24 5.65
N ILE A 5 6.76 -8.31 5.89
CA ILE A 5 7.74 -7.57 5.12
C ILE A 5 8.17 -8.45 3.93
N TYR A 6 7.87 -8.01 2.70
CA TYR A 6 8.30 -8.68 1.49
C TYR A 6 9.73 -8.26 1.13
N SER A 7 10.73 -9.09 1.47
CA SER A 7 12.13 -8.78 1.16
C SER A 7 12.46 -8.89 -0.34
N LYS A 8 13.59 -8.26 -0.72
CA LYS A 8 14.21 -8.02 -2.05
C LYS A 8 13.92 -6.68 -2.71
N SER A 9 12.67 -6.21 -2.75
CA SER A 9 12.32 -4.87 -3.28
C SER A 9 10.90 -4.42 -2.93
N GLY A 10 10.07 -5.30 -2.34
CA GLY A 10 8.61 -5.19 -2.33
C GLY A 10 8.02 -4.36 -1.19
N GLY A 11 8.80 -4.01 -0.18
CA GLY A 11 8.32 -3.19 0.92
C GLY A 11 7.51 -3.94 1.97
N CYS A 12 6.75 -3.18 2.75
CA CYS A 12 5.83 -3.69 3.78
C CYS A 12 4.53 -4.03 3.08
N GLY A 13 3.89 -5.10 3.51
CA GLY A 13 2.56 -5.36 3.05
C GLY A 13 1.69 -6.10 4.03
N LEU A 14 0.44 -6.21 3.63
CA LEU A 14 -0.63 -6.85 4.36
C LEU A 14 -0.98 -8.14 3.64
N ILE A 15 -1.22 -9.20 4.42
CA ILE A 15 -1.87 -10.42 3.95
C ILE A 15 -3.22 -10.48 4.64
N LEU A 16 -4.27 -10.69 3.85
CA LEU A 16 -5.59 -11.05 4.35
C LEU A 16 -5.92 -12.47 3.91
N ASP A 17 -6.37 -13.29 4.84
CA ASP A 17 -6.89 -14.63 4.54
C ASP A 17 -8.30 -14.54 3.93
N GLU A 18 -8.78 -15.63 3.32
CA GLU A 18 -10.08 -15.68 2.63
C GLU A 18 -11.27 -15.20 3.50
N ASN A 19 -11.22 -15.47 4.80
CA ASN A 19 -12.28 -15.12 5.74
C ASN A 19 -12.19 -13.67 6.23
N GLU A 20 -11.11 -12.96 5.93
CA GLU A 20 -10.88 -11.58 6.34
C GLU A 20 -11.39 -10.61 5.25
N ARG A 21 -12.13 -9.57 5.66
CA ARG A 21 -12.68 -8.57 4.73
C ARG A 21 -11.82 -7.32 4.75
N GLU A 22 -11.56 -6.75 3.56
CA GLU A 22 -10.84 -5.48 3.39
C GLU A 22 -11.45 -4.38 4.30
N GLU A 23 -12.78 -4.30 4.36
CA GLU A 23 -13.54 -3.28 5.11
C GLU A 23 -13.33 -3.31 6.62
N ASP A 24 -12.92 -4.45 7.18
CA ASP A 24 -12.67 -4.57 8.62
C ASP A 24 -11.36 -3.86 9.04
N PHE A 25 -10.52 -3.53 8.06
CA PHE A 25 -9.14 -3.08 8.28
C PHE A 25 -8.78 -1.81 7.51
N ILE A 26 -9.34 -1.66 6.30
CA ILE A 26 -9.00 -0.61 5.34
C ILE A 26 -10.19 0.31 5.20
N LEU A 27 -9.98 1.58 5.51
CA LEU A 27 -10.95 2.64 5.30
C LEU A 27 -10.91 3.06 3.82
N PRO A 28 -12.02 2.98 3.07
CA PRO A 28 -12.06 3.38 1.67
C PRO A 28 -12.08 4.92 1.59
N MET A 29 -10.94 5.55 1.83
CA MET A 29 -10.73 6.99 1.74
C MET A 29 -9.65 7.33 0.72
N GLY A 30 -9.88 8.42 -0.02
CA GLY A 30 -8.93 8.98 -0.97
C GLY A 30 -7.78 9.69 -0.29
N VAL A 31 -6.69 9.88 -1.03
CA VAL A 31 -5.51 10.65 -0.60
C VAL A 31 -5.11 11.63 -1.68
N GLN A 32 -4.50 12.74 -1.26
CA GLN A 32 -3.94 13.71 -2.18
C GLN A 32 -2.43 13.48 -2.30
N LEU A 33 -1.98 13.30 -3.53
CA LEU A 33 -0.58 13.09 -3.92
C LEU A 33 -0.23 14.09 -5.01
N HIS A 34 0.77 14.93 -4.76
CA HIS A 34 1.33 15.92 -5.70
C HIS A 34 0.30 16.75 -6.50
N GLY A 35 -0.78 17.17 -5.85
CA GLY A 35 -1.86 17.96 -6.46
C GLY A 35 -2.97 17.13 -7.09
N ASN A 36 -2.83 15.80 -7.14
CA ASN A 36 -3.80 14.86 -7.69
C ASN A 36 -4.48 14.07 -6.58
N GLU A 37 -5.77 13.79 -6.76
CA GLU A 37 -6.53 12.92 -5.88
C GLU A 37 -6.45 11.47 -6.38
N LEU A 38 -6.17 10.54 -5.47
CA LEU A 38 -6.23 9.11 -5.72
C LEU A 38 -7.38 8.52 -4.90
N ASN A 39 -8.39 7.96 -5.57
CA ASN A 39 -9.60 7.45 -4.95
C ASN A 39 -9.58 5.92 -4.82
N PRO A 40 -10.20 5.36 -3.76
CA PRO A 40 -10.38 3.92 -3.64
C PRO A 40 -11.03 3.31 -4.89
N GLY A 41 -10.44 2.22 -5.39
CA GLY A 41 -10.82 1.57 -6.63
C GLY A 41 -10.01 2.00 -7.86
N ASP A 42 -9.30 3.14 -7.80
CA ASP A 42 -8.47 3.60 -8.90
C ASP A 42 -7.26 2.68 -9.11
N TYR A 43 -6.90 2.49 -10.38
CA TYR A 43 -5.68 1.77 -10.78
C TYR A 43 -4.55 2.76 -11.07
N THR A 44 -3.44 2.63 -10.36
CA THR A 44 -2.29 3.54 -10.47
C THR A 44 -0.98 2.77 -10.52
N THR A 45 0.02 3.34 -11.19
CA THR A 45 1.42 2.91 -11.09
C THR A 45 2.19 3.73 -10.05
N LEU A 46 1.51 4.63 -9.33
CA LEU A 46 2.10 5.60 -8.41
C LEU A 46 3.29 6.32 -9.07
N ASP A 47 3.01 6.87 -10.25
CA ASP A 47 3.96 7.62 -11.08
C ASP A 47 5.25 6.86 -11.45
N GLY A 48 5.11 5.55 -11.65
CA GLY A 48 6.21 4.68 -12.07
C GLY A 48 6.94 4.01 -10.89
N MET A 49 6.44 4.18 -9.67
CA MET A 49 6.92 3.42 -8.52
C MET A 49 6.55 1.94 -8.60
N PHE A 50 5.41 1.61 -9.21
CA PHE A 50 5.00 0.23 -9.51
C PHE A 50 5.30 -0.11 -10.97
N SER A 51 5.83 -1.31 -11.20
CA SER A 51 6.03 -1.85 -12.55
C SER A 51 4.73 -2.15 -13.28
N GLU A 52 3.65 -2.36 -12.52
CA GLU A 52 2.30 -2.63 -13.02
C GLU A 52 1.27 -1.75 -12.33
N LYS A 53 0.06 -1.67 -12.90
CA LYS A 53 -1.03 -0.89 -12.30
C LYS A 53 -1.64 -1.67 -11.15
N LEU A 54 -1.61 -1.08 -9.96
CA LEU A 54 -2.21 -1.64 -8.75
C LEU A 54 -3.48 -0.89 -8.39
N ARG A 55 -4.44 -1.61 -7.81
CA ARG A 55 -5.70 -1.02 -7.32
C ARG A 55 -5.43 -0.39 -5.95
N PHE A 56 -5.65 0.91 -5.83
CA PHE A 56 -5.68 1.57 -4.54
C PHE A 56 -6.96 1.16 -3.79
N VAL A 57 -6.82 0.61 -2.59
CA VAL A 57 -7.94 0.08 -1.80
C VAL A 57 -8.46 1.13 -0.82
N GLY A 58 -7.56 1.96 -0.31
CA GLY A 58 -7.86 2.97 0.69
C GLY A 58 -6.70 3.13 1.66
N ILE A 59 -7.02 3.51 2.89
CA ILE A 59 -6.04 3.78 3.92
C ILE A 59 -6.27 2.92 5.16
N MET A 60 -5.19 2.58 5.85
CA MET A 60 -5.23 2.18 7.25
C MET A 60 -4.73 3.33 8.10
N THR A 61 -5.26 3.43 9.31
CA THR A 61 -4.77 4.37 10.32
C THR A 61 -4.26 3.57 11.49
N ASP A 62 -2.94 3.54 11.68
CA ASP A 62 -2.39 3.25 13.01
C ASP A 62 -2.02 4.58 13.68
N SER A 63 -2.04 4.58 15.00
CA SER A 63 -2.15 5.74 15.92
C SER A 63 -1.29 6.99 15.61
N GLU A 64 -0.29 6.91 14.73
CA GLU A 64 0.57 8.04 14.37
C GLU A 64 0.72 8.28 12.84
N HIS A 65 0.30 7.34 11.98
CA HIS A 65 0.54 7.42 10.54
C HIS A 65 -0.63 6.91 9.69
N VAL A 66 -0.85 7.57 8.54
CA VAL A 66 -1.78 7.10 7.51
C VAL A 66 -1.02 6.20 6.54
N GLU A 67 -1.53 4.99 6.34
CA GLU A 67 -0.95 3.96 5.49
C GLU A 67 -1.82 3.75 4.25
N MET A 68 -1.30 4.09 3.07
CA MET A 68 -1.94 3.80 1.79
C MET A 68 -1.81 2.31 1.47
N VAL A 69 -2.92 1.69 1.07
CA VAL A 69 -2.99 0.26 0.77
C VAL A 69 -3.30 0.02 -0.71
N PHE A 70 -2.45 -0.77 -1.36
CA PHE A 70 -2.59 -1.14 -2.77
C PHE A 70 -2.70 -2.64 -2.91
N HIS A 71 -3.73 -3.14 -3.58
CA HIS A 71 -3.89 -4.56 -3.87
C HIS A 71 -2.85 -5.00 -4.90
N ALA A 72 -2.00 -5.94 -4.49
CA ALA A 72 -0.88 -6.45 -5.28
C ALA A 72 -1.24 -7.74 -6.02
N GLY A 73 -2.21 -8.50 -5.51
CA GLY A 73 -2.70 -9.73 -6.14
C GLY A 73 -3.23 -10.73 -5.14
N ASP A 74 -3.69 -11.86 -5.67
CA ASP A 74 -4.23 -12.97 -4.89
C ASP A 74 -3.39 -14.22 -5.17
N ASP A 75 -3.15 -15.03 -4.14
CA ASP A 75 -2.62 -16.39 -4.27
C ASP A 75 -3.64 -17.35 -3.67
N ALA A 76 -3.95 -18.43 -4.38
CA ALA A 76 -4.95 -19.38 -3.92
C ALA A 76 -4.54 -20.81 -4.30
N ASP A 77 -4.69 -21.72 -3.34
CA ASP A 77 -4.55 -23.16 -3.54
C ASP A 77 -5.86 -23.90 -3.21
N LEU A 78 -5.81 -25.23 -3.09
CA LEU A 78 -6.99 -26.06 -2.81
C LEU A 78 -7.57 -25.89 -1.39
N PHE A 79 -6.85 -25.21 -0.49
CA PHE A 79 -7.14 -25.13 0.94
C PHE A 79 -7.16 -23.69 1.48
N GLU A 80 -6.43 -22.77 0.86
CA GLU A 80 -6.30 -21.38 1.29
C GLU A 80 -6.33 -20.39 0.12
N SER A 81 -6.93 -19.23 0.35
CA SER A 81 -6.80 -18.05 -0.51
C SER A 81 -6.26 -16.89 0.32
N LYS A 82 -5.23 -16.23 -0.20
CA LYS A 82 -4.53 -15.10 0.41
C LYS A 82 -4.56 -13.91 -0.53
N LYS A 83 -4.85 -12.74 0.03
CA LYS A 83 -4.77 -11.46 -0.68
C LYS A 83 -3.55 -10.68 -0.22
N TYR A 84 -2.77 -10.19 -1.16
CA TYR A 84 -1.52 -9.49 -0.93
C TYR A 84 -1.70 -8.01 -1.22
N TYR A 85 -1.20 -7.17 -0.32
CA TYR A 85 -1.25 -5.71 -0.49
C TYR A 85 0.09 -5.07 -0.19
N TYR A 86 0.44 -4.03 -0.93
CA TYR A 86 1.54 -3.13 -0.58
C TYR A 86 1.06 -2.00 0.33
N ILE A 87 1.92 -1.62 1.27
CA ILE A 87 1.68 -0.52 2.20
C ILE A 87 2.73 0.57 2.00
N PHE A 88 2.26 1.82 1.92
CA PHE A 88 3.09 3.01 1.93
C PHE A 88 2.60 3.99 2.98
N TYR A 89 3.50 4.56 3.77
CA TYR A 89 3.18 5.67 4.65
C TYR A 89 2.94 6.93 3.83
N TRP A 90 1.77 7.53 3.98
CA TRP A 90 1.46 8.86 3.48
C TRP A 90 1.85 9.89 4.53
N LEU A 91 2.96 10.59 4.29
CA LEU A 91 3.50 11.57 5.25
C LEU A 91 3.00 12.97 4.93
N THR A 92 3.06 13.35 3.66
CA THR A 92 2.48 14.58 3.11
C THR A 92 2.06 14.34 1.67
N GLU A 93 1.39 15.31 1.06
CA GLU A 93 1.04 15.30 -0.36
C GLU A 93 2.24 15.04 -1.30
N ASN A 94 3.44 15.47 -0.91
CA ASN A 94 4.66 15.32 -1.74
C ASN A 94 5.69 14.37 -1.12
N ARG A 95 5.30 13.58 -0.11
CA ARG A 95 6.23 12.70 0.61
C ARG A 95 5.53 11.41 1.05
N ILE A 96 6.07 10.30 0.59
CA ILE A 96 5.63 8.96 0.97
C ILE A 96 6.81 8.15 1.46
N ALA A 97 6.55 7.08 2.21
CA ALA A 97 7.61 6.21 2.65
C ALA A 97 7.21 4.73 2.60
N ASN A 98 8.19 3.85 2.42
CA ASN A 98 7.97 2.40 2.40
C ASN A 98 8.97 1.70 3.32
N SER A 99 8.48 0.86 4.23
CA SER A 99 9.31 0.01 5.08
C SER A 99 9.60 -1.31 4.39
N TYR A 100 10.85 -1.59 4.00
CA TYR A 100 11.22 -2.83 3.30
C TYR A 100 12.04 -3.80 4.17
N ALA A 101 12.34 -3.41 5.41
CA ALA A 101 12.96 -4.25 6.44
C ALA A 101 12.58 -3.73 7.83
N PRO A 102 12.63 -4.57 8.89
CA PRO A 102 12.38 -4.10 10.25
C PRO A 102 13.27 -2.89 10.57
N ARG A 103 12.65 -1.80 11.06
CA ARG A 103 13.32 -0.53 11.40
C ARG A 103 13.98 0.21 10.23
N THR A 104 13.71 -0.18 8.98
CA THR A 104 14.28 0.48 7.80
C THR A 104 13.16 1.02 6.93
N VAL A 105 13.21 2.32 6.67
CA VAL A 105 12.22 3.01 5.84
C VAL A 105 12.94 3.71 4.69
N ARG A 106 12.42 3.54 3.49
CA ARG A 106 12.78 4.36 2.34
C ARG A 106 11.82 5.52 2.25
N ASP A 107 12.36 6.71 2.38
CA ASP A 107 11.62 7.96 2.26
C ASP A 107 11.71 8.46 0.82
N PHE A 108 10.59 8.90 0.26
CA PHE A 108 10.48 9.35 -1.12
C PHE A 108 9.83 10.73 -1.18
N PHE A 109 10.46 11.64 -1.92
CA PHE A 109 9.94 12.97 -2.17
C PHE A 109 9.54 13.14 -3.63
N TRP A 110 8.46 13.89 -3.86
CA TRP A 110 8.05 14.26 -5.21
C TRP A 110 8.87 15.43 -5.74
N VAL A 111 9.62 15.20 -6.81
CA VAL A 111 10.39 16.22 -7.55
C VAL A 111 10.13 16.12 -9.06
N GLY A 112 8.87 15.85 -9.44
CA GLY A 112 8.45 15.47 -10.79
C GLY A 112 8.53 13.95 -11.06
N HIS A 113 9.15 13.22 -10.14
CA HIS A 113 9.10 11.77 -9.96
C HIS A 113 9.41 11.49 -8.48
N TRP A 114 9.05 10.31 -7.99
CA TRP A 114 9.42 9.87 -6.64
C TRP A 114 10.93 9.60 -6.56
N LYS A 115 11.62 10.27 -5.63
CA LYS A 115 13.08 10.15 -5.44
C LYS A 115 13.44 9.81 -4.00
#